data_AF-A0A2V6VBN4-F1
#
_entry.id   AF-A0A2V6VBN4-F1
#
_cell.length_a   1.000
_cell.length_b   1.000
_cell.length_c   1.000
_cell.angle_alpha   90.00
_cell.angle_beta   90.00
_cell.angle_gamma   90.00
#
_symmetry.space_group_name_H-M   'P 1'
#
loop_
_entity.id
_entity.type
_entity.pdbx_description
1 polymer ?
#
loop_
_entity_poly.entity_id
_entity_poly.type
_entity_poly.pdbx_seq_one_letter_code
_entity_poly.pdbx_strand_id
1 'polypeptide(L)'
;MTTPGETPVKIYRAGDALPGALAGETVAVLGYGNLGRSAALNLRDSGVKVRVGNRDDEYADQARADGFEVVPLATAAGADIVFVLLPDEVSPEVFARDVAPELRPGSAVAFGSGYSLAFGLVHPPETVDVLLVAPRMAGTATRTRYLAGQGFWACIGVEADRSGRAHRRMLGLADALGALRTAALEMTAAMESALDLFVEQTIGPLLGTALMIAFDVGREAGIPPEALVMEMYMSGEMETVFAGFRTAGFLRASEDHGPTAIFGGLTRAIEIDREEMATRFRRVLDDIRSGAFAERFQAEARAGYPLLSMAQALLRGASHITDAEARLRCTAGLPDPPADRV
;
A
#
# COMPACT_ATOMS: atom_id res chain seq x y z
N MET A 1 10.76 -26.76 0.10
CA MET A 1 10.03 -27.80 0.84
C MET A 1 9.20 -27.07 1.88
N THR A 2 7.88 -27.09 1.74
CA THR A 2 6.96 -26.49 2.72
C THR A 2 7.00 -27.30 4.00
N THR A 3 7.04 -26.62 5.14
CA THR A 3 7.05 -27.27 6.46
C THR A 3 5.71 -28.01 6.63
N PRO A 4 5.67 -29.22 7.22
CA PRO A 4 4.40 -29.91 7.46
C PRO A 4 3.45 -29.04 8.29
N GLY A 5 2.34 -28.60 7.71
CA GLY A 5 1.33 -27.74 8.35
C GLY A 5 1.11 -26.37 7.69
N GLU A 6 2.00 -25.94 6.80
CA GLU A 6 1.80 -24.71 6.02
C GLU A 6 0.87 -24.98 4.84
N THR A 7 -0.33 -24.40 4.86
CA THR A 7 -1.19 -24.37 3.66
C THR A 7 -0.51 -23.47 2.63
N PRO A 8 -0.19 -23.98 1.43
CA PRO A 8 0.48 -23.17 0.41
C PRO A 8 -0.39 -21.98 0.04
N VAL A 9 0.20 -20.78 0.02
CA VAL A 9 -0.49 -19.56 -0.44
C VAL A 9 -0.84 -19.74 -1.91
N LYS A 10 -2.12 -19.58 -2.25
CA LYS A 10 -2.57 -19.63 -3.63
C LYS A 10 -2.15 -18.35 -4.36
N ILE A 11 -1.59 -18.51 -5.55
CA ILE A 11 -1.06 -17.42 -6.36
C ILE A 11 -1.78 -17.41 -7.70
N TYR A 12 -2.23 -16.23 -8.12
CA TYR A 12 -2.84 -15.98 -9.42
C TYR A 12 -1.91 -15.18 -10.33
N ARG A 13 -1.99 -15.44 -11.62
CA ARG A 13 -1.22 -14.82 -12.71
C ARG A 13 -2.15 -14.52 -13.89
N ALA A 14 -1.61 -13.88 -14.93
CA ALA A 14 -2.39 -13.47 -16.10
C ALA A 14 -3.22 -14.62 -16.73
N GLY A 15 -2.72 -15.86 -16.71
CA GLY A 15 -3.43 -17.02 -17.25
C GLY A 15 -4.66 -17.47 -16.46
N ASP A 16 -4.82 -17.00 -15.21
CA ASP A 16 -5.96 -17.35 -14.36
C ASP A 16 -7.18 -16.45 -14.61
N ALA A 17 -6.98 -15.25 -15.18
CA ALA A 17 -8.06 -14.35 -15.54
C ALA A 17 -8.66 -14.71 -16.91
N LEU A 18 -9.97 -14.91 -16.95
CA LEU A 18 -10.66 -15.19 -18.22
C LEU A 18 -10.60 -13.96 -19.14
N PRO A 19 -10.33 -14.13 -20.45
CA PRO A 19 -10.45 -13.04 -21.41
C PRO A 19 -11.82 -12.39 -21.35
N GLY A 20 -11.86 -11.06 -21.20
CA GLY A 20 -13.11 -10.33 -21.06
C GLY A 20 -13.87 -10.60 -19.75
N ALA A 21 -13.17 -10.94 -18.67
CA ALA A 21 -13.78 -11.18 -17.34
C ALA A 21 -14.71 -10.04 -16.85
N LEU A 22 -14.44 -8.80 -17.29
CA LEU A 22 -15.24 -7.60 -16.98
C LEU A 22 -16.08 -7.11 -18.18
N ALA A 23 -16.20 -7.88 -19.26
CA ALA A 23 -16.91 -7.46 -20.46
C ALA A 23 -18.38 -7.14 -20.15
N GLY A 24 -18.80 -5.92 -20.51
CA GLY A 24 -20.15 -5.43 -20.26
C GLY A 24 -20.40 -4.87 -18.86
N GLU A 25 -19.46 -5.04 -17.91
CA GLU A 25 -19.59 -4.48 -16.57
C GLU A 25 -19.03 -3.05 -16.51
N THR A 26 -19.66 -2.22 -15.68
CA THR A 26 -19.20 -0.87 -15.33
C THR A 26 -18.48 -0.89 -13.98
N VAL A 27 -17.36 -0.19 -13.90
CA VAL A 27 -16.58 -0.05 -12.66
C VAL A 27 -16.62 1.40 -12.19
N ALA A 28 -17.09 1.61 -10.97
CA ALA A 28 -16.92 2.88 -10.27
C ALA A 28 -15.65 2.84 -9.41
N VAL A 29 -14.80 3.84 -9.52
CA VAL A 29 -13.66 4.05 -8.61
C VAL A 29 -14.03 5.18 -7.65
N LEU A 30 -14.13 4.86 -6.35
CA LEU A 30 -14.46 5.84 -5.32
C LEU A 30 -13.19 6.37 -4.67
N GLY A 31 -12.95 7.67 -4.80
CA GLY A 31 -11.71 8.33 -4.41
C GLY A 31 -10.72 8.41 -5.57
N TYR A 32 -10.12 9.59 -5.76
CA TYR A 32 -9.14 9.85 -6.82
C TYR A 32 -7.76 10.28 -6.29
N GLY A 33 -7.39 9.81 -5.10
CA GLY A 33 -6.05 9.96 -4.53
C GLY A 33 -5.00 9.08 -5.23
N ASN A 34 -3.89 8.80 -4.54
CA ASN A 34 -2.74 8.08 -5.10
C ASN A 34 -3.12 6.75 -5.78
N LEU A 35 -3.76 5.84 -5.04
CA LEU A 35 -4.23 4.55 -5.59
C LEU A 35 -5.43 4.73 -6.54
N GLY A 36 -6.41 5.56 -6.16
CA GLY A 36 -7.63 5.82 -6.95
C GLY A 36 -7.34 6.26 -8.39
N ARG A 37 -6.49 7.26 -8.55
CA ARG A 37 -6.07 7.77 -9.87
C ARG A 37 -5.41 6.67 -10.71
N SER A 38 -4.45 5.95 -10.13
CA SER A 38 -3.74 4.86 -10.82
C SER A 38 -4.68 3.74 -11.27
N ALA A 39 -5.62 3.35 -10.41
CA ALA A 39 -6.59 2.31 -10.68
C ALA A 39 -7.55 2.72 -11.82
N ALA A 40 -8.12 3.92 -11.75
CA ALA A 40 -9.03 4.43 -12.77
C ALA A 40 -8.36 4.50 -14.15
N LEU A 41 -7.13 5.04 -14.21
CA LEU A 41 -6.35 5.13 -15.45
C LEU A 41 -6.02 3.75 -16.03
N ASN A 42 -5.55 2.81 -15.20
CA ASN A 42 -5.20 1.47 -15.66
C ASN A 42 -6.45 0.69 -16.13
N LEU A 43 -7.56 0.78 -15.41
CA LEU A 43 -8.83 0.16 -15.80
C LEU A 43 -9.32 0.68 -17.15
N ARG A 44 -9.31 2.01 -17.34
CA ARG A 44 -9.69 2.65 -18.62
C ARG A 44 -8.80 2.18 -19.76
N ASP A 45 -7.49 2.20 -19.57
CA ASP A 45 -6.52 1.80 -20.61
C ASP A 45 -6.60 0.28 -20.92
N SER A 46 -7.13 -0.52 -19.99
CA SER A 46 -7.51 -1.92 -20.19
C SER A 46 -8.88 -2.12 -20.85
N GLY A 47 -9.56 -1.04 -21.27
CA GLY A 47 -10.84 -1.08 -21.97
C GLY A 47 -12.07 -1.22 -21.07
N VAL A 48 -11.92 -1.04 -19.75
CA VAL A 48 -13.04 -1.07 -18.81
C VAL A 48 -13.80 0.25 -18.83
N LYS A 49 -15.14 0.18 -18.73
CA LYS A 49 -15.99 1.37 -18.57
C LYS A 49 -15.87 1.87 -17.13
N VAL A 50 -15.12 2.94 -16.94
CA VAL A 50 -14.82 3.52 -15.62
C VAL A 50 -15.58 4.82 -15.40
N ARG A 51 -16.14 4.97 -14.20
CA ARG A 51 -16.64 6.25 -13.66
C ARG A 51 -15.94 6.57 -12.35
N VAL A 52 -15.69 7.85 -12.08
CA VAL A 52 -15.06 8.29 -10.83
C VAL A 52 -16.12 8.89 -9.90
N GLY A 53 -16.18 8.37 -8.68
CA GLY A 53 -16.93 8.96 -7.59
C GLY A 53 -15.98 9.72 -6.68
N ASN A 54 -16.13 11.03 -6.54
CA ASN A 54 -15.30 11.83 -5.65
C ASN A 54 -16.10 13.03 -5.12
N ARG A 55 -15.71 13.58 -3.97
CA ARG A 55 -16.22 14.89 -3.52
C ARG A 55 -15.65 15.98 -4.43
N ASP A 56 -16.27 17.16 -4.45
CA ASP A 56 -15.76 18.27 -5.25
C ASP A 56 -14.55 18.90 -4.54
N ASP A 57 -13.36 18.47 -4.94
CA ASP A 57 -12.05 18.91 -4.45
C ASP A 57 -10.99 18.82 -5.56
N GLU A 58 -9.73 19.10 -5.23
CA GLU A 58 -8.61 19.05 -6.18
C GLU A 58 -8.44 17.68 -6.87
N TYR A 59 -8.84 16.58 -6.21
CA TYR A 59 -8.78 15.24 -6.81
C TYR A 59 -9.88 15.06 -7.86
N ALA A 60 -11.06 15.67 -7.67
CA ALA A 60 -12.09 15.72 -8.70
C ALA A 60 -11.64 16.56 -9.91
N ASP A 61 -10.98 17.69 -9.68
CA ASP A 61 -10.41 18.50 -10.76
C ASP A 61 -9.34 17.74 -11.55
N GLN A 62 -8.46 17.03 -10.84
CA GLN A 62 -7.48 16.16 -11.47
C GLN A 62 -8.13 15.02 -12.27
N ALA A 63 -9.19 14.39 -11.75
CA ALA A 63 -9.92 13.35 -12.48
C ALA A 63 -10.58 13.88 -13.76
N ARG A 64 -11.18 15.08 -13.73
CA ARG A 64 -11.73 15.76 -14.91
C ARG A 64 -10.62 16.07 -15.92
N ALA A 65 -9.47 16.57 -15.46
CA ALA A 65 -8.31 16.84 -16.30
C ALA A 65 -7.75 15.56 -16.95
N ASP A 66 -7.79 14.43 -16.24
CA ASP A 66 -7.41 13.11 -16.77
C ASP A 66 -8.48 12.49 -17.69
N GLY A 67 -9.60 13.18 -17.92
CA GLY A 67 -10.65 12.82 -18.89
C GLY A 67 -11.75 11.93 -18.35
N PHE A 68 -11.96 11.87 -17.02
CA PHE A 68 -13.05 11.11 -16.42
C PHE A 68 -14.31 11.95 -16.21
N GLU A 69 -15.48 11.32 -16.36
CA GLU A 69 -16.72 11.81 -15.76
C GLU A 69 -16.62 11.63 -14.24
N VAL A 70 -16.72 12.74 -13.51
CA VAL A 70 -16.74 12.75 -12.04
C VAL A 70 -18.15 13.02 -11.55
N VAL A 71 -18.67 12.12 -10.72
CA VAL A 71 -20.01 12.22 -10.13
C VAL A 71 -19.93 12.11 -8.60
N PRO A 72 -21.00 12.47 -7.86
CA PRO A 72 -21.08 12.22 -6.42
C PRO A 72 -20.93 10.72 -6.09
N LEU A 73 -20.40 10.42 -4.90
CA LEU A 73 -20.11 9.05 -4.44
C LEU A 73 -21.34 8.13 -4.54
N ALA A 74 -22.52 8.61 -4.10
CA ALA A 74 -23.77 7.87 -4.19
C ALA A 74 -24.15 7.52 -5.63
N THR A 75 -24.01 8.47 -6.56
CA THR A 75 -24.30 8.21 -7.98
C THR A 75 -23.31 7.22 -8.60
N ALA A 76 -22.04 7.25 -8.19
CA ALA A 76 -21.04 6.29 -8.65
C ALA A 76 -21.29 4.88 -8.10
N ALA A 77 -21.79 4.75 -6.87
CA ALA A 77 -22.00 3.47 -6.19
C ALA A 77 -23.05 2.57 -6.87
N GLY A 78 -23.86 3.09 -7.79
CA GLY A 78 -24.80 2.30 -8.61
C GLY A 78 -24.16 1.47 -9.74
N ALA A 79 -22.84 1.34 -9.81
CA ALA A 79 -22.14 0.55 -10.85
C ALA A 79 -22.32 -0.97 -10.69
N ASP A 80 -21.79 -1.76 -11.63
CA ASP A 80 -21.78 -3.23 -11.50
C ASP A 80 -20.70 -3.70 -10.52
N ILE A 81 -19.59 -2.97 -10.48
CA ILE A 81 -18.50 -3.13 -9.53
C ILE A 81 -18.13 -1.76 -8.96
N VAL A 82 -18.11 -1.63 -7.64
CA VAL A 82 -17.69 -0.41 -6.93
C VAL A 82 -16.37 -0.67 -6.24
N PHE A 83 -15.30 -0.02 -6.67
CA PHE A 83 -13.96 -0.15 -6.09
C PHE A 83 -13.70 1.01 -5.12
N VAL A 84 -13.71 0.70 -3.82
CA VAL A 84 -13.52 1.67 -2.74
C VAL A 84 -12.03 1.89 -2.50
N LEU A 85 -11.56 3.09 -2.82
CA LEU A 85 -10.18 3.58 -2.65
C LEU A 85 -10.17 4.90 -1.87
N LEU A 86 -11.05 4.98 -0.87
CA LEU A 86 -11.17 6.08 0.08
C LEU A 86 -10.23 5.85 1.28
N PRO A 87 -9.86 6.91 2.03
CA PRO A 87 -9.12 6.76 3.29
C PRO A 87 -9.86 5.85 4.28
N ASP A 88 -9.12 5.02 5.03
CA ASP A 88 -9.67 3.99 5.93
C ASP A 88 -10.47 4.58 7.10
N GLU A 89 -10.08 5.76 7.58
CA GLU A 89 -10.80 6.55 8.58
C GLU A 89 -12.15 7.13 8.13
N VAL A 90 -12.29 7.43 6.84
CA VAL A 90 -13.44 8.13 6.24
C VAL A 90 -14.42 7.12 5.68
N SER A 91 -13.89 5.98 5.23
CA SER A 91 -14.65 4.88 4.63
C SER A 91 -15.86 4.46 5.46
N PRO A 92 -15.84 4.31 6.79
CA PRO A 92 -17.00 3.85 7.55
C PRO A 92 -18.24 4.74 7.39
N GLU A 93 -18.08 6.05 7.59
CA GLU A 93 -19.18 7.01 7.50
C GLU A 93 -19.69 7.14 6.06
N VAL A 94 -18.77 7.32 5.11
CA VAL A 94 -19.11 7.50 3.70
C VAL A 94 -19.73 6.23 3.12
N PHE A 95 -19.23 5.05 3.50
CA PHE A 95 -19.76 3.79 3.02
C PHE A 95 -21.20 3.60 3.49
N ALA A 96 -21.48 3.83 4.77
CA ALA A 96 -22.82 3.70 5.32
C ALA A 96 -23.81 4.70 4.70
N ARG A 97 -23.37 5.94 4.48
CA ARG A 97 -24.23 7.03 3.99
C ARG A 97 -24.45 7.00 2.47
N ASP A 98 -23.37 6.89 1.71
CA ASP A 98 -23.37 7.15 0.27
C ASP A 98 -23.19 5.89 -0.57
N VAL A 99 -22.55 4.83 -0.05
CA VAL A 99 -22.20 3.66 -0.89
C VAL A 99 -23.20 2.52 -0.70
N ALA A 100 -23.33 2.00 0.52
CA ALA A 100 -24.12 0.82 0.84
C ALA A 100 -25.59 0.91 0.37
N PRO A 101 -26.30 2.05 0.50
CA PRO A 101 -27.69 2.17 0.04
C PRO A 101 -27.86 2.06 -1.48
N GLU A 102 -26.82 2.39 -2.24
CA GLU A 102 -26.85 2.47 -3.71
C GLU A 102 -26.34 1.20 -4.40
N LEU A 103 -25.73 0.28 -3.63
CA LEU A 103 -25.27 -1.00 -4.15
C LEU A 103 -26.44 -1.88 -4.58
N ARG A 104 -26.43 -2.31 -5.84
CA ARG A 104 -27.52 -3.11 -6.44
C ARG A 104 -27.37 -4.60 -6.08
N PRO A 105 -28.46 -5.35 -5.85
CA PRO A 105 -28.39 -6.79 -5.69
C PRO A 105 -27.63 -7.47 -6.85
N GLY A 106 -26.69 -8.37 -6.53
CA GLY A 106 -25.85 -9.05 -7.52
C GLY A 106 -24.72 -8.21 -8.12
N SER A 107 -24.54 -6.94 -7.70
CA SER A 107 -23.33 -6.15 -7.94
C SER A 107 -22.17 -6.62 -7.04
N ALA A 108 -21.00 -6.01 -7.19
CA ALA A 108 -19.84 -6.27 -6.36
C ALA A 108 -19.30 -4.97 -5.75
N VAL A 109 -18.78 -5.06 -4.54
CA VAL A 109 -17.91 -4.04 -3.95
C VAL A 109 -16.52 -4.61 -3.74
N ALA A 110 -15.49 -3.89 -4.20
CA ALA A 110 -14.10 -4.22 -4.02
C ALA A 110 -13.43 -3.20 -3.09
N PHE A 111 -12.51 -3.65 -2.25
CA PHE A 111 -11.72 -2.78 -1.37
C PHE A 111 -10.23 -2.87 -1.70
N GLY A 112 -9.56 -1.72 -1.71
CA GLY A 112 -8.10 -1.61 -1.96
C GLY A 112 -7.24 -1.96 -0.76
N SER A 113 -7.87 -2.14 0.40
CA SER A 113 -7.28 -2.51 1.69
C SER A 113 -8.29 -3.39 2.41
N GLY A 114 -7.80 -4.39 3.14
CA GLY A 114 -8.62 -5.25 3.98
C GLY A 114 -9.01 -4.59 5.31
N TYR A 115 -8.41 -3.44 5.66
CA TYR A 115 -8.56 -2.79 6.96
C TYR A 115 -10.03 -2.62 7.40
N SER A 116 -10.84 -1.95 6.57
CA SER A 116 -12.23 -1.65 6.90
C SER A 116 -13.09 -2.91 7.10
N LEU A 117 -12.82 -3.97 6.32
CA LEU A 117 -13.50 -5.26 6.43
C LEU A 117 -13.01 -6.07 7.63
N ALA A 118 -11.70 -6.12 7.85
CA ALA A 118 -11.04 -6.88 8.91
C ALA A 118 -11.51 -6.47 10.31
N PHE A 119 -11.76 -5.18 10.51
CA PHE A 119 -12.18 -4.61 11.78
C PHE A 119 -13.68 -4.33 11.86
N GLY A 120 -14.46 -4.80 10.88
CA GLY A 120 -15.92 -4.65 10.88
C GLY A 120 -16.39 -3.19 10.86
N LEU A 121 -15.62 -2.28 10.24
CA LEU A 121 -15.93 -0.86 10.18
C LEU A 121 -16.90 -0.52 9.05
N VAL A 122 -17.00 -1.40 8.04
CA VAL A 122 -17.95 -1.32 6.94
C VAL A 122 -18.77 -2.60 6.86
N HIS A 123 -20.04 -2.45 6.47
CA HIS A 123 -20.98 -3.57 6.38
C HIS A 123 -21.66 -3.57 5.00
N PRO A 124 -21.07 -4.24 4.00
CA PRO A 124 -21.72 -4.43 2.70
C PRO A 124 -23.05 -5.20 2.85
N PRO A 125 -24.10 -4.88 2.05
CA PRO A 125 -25.35 -5.62 2.08
C PRO A 125 -25.16 -7.11 1.75
N GLU A 126 -25.98 -7.99 2.33
CA GLU A 126 -25.87 -9.43 2.08
C GLU A 126 -26.19 -9.85 0.63
N THR A 127 -26.68 -8.93 -0.19
CA THR A 127 -27.08 -9.14 -1.58
C THR A 127 -25.95 -8.90 -2.59
N VAL A 128 -24.74 -8.51 -2.16
CA VAL A 128 -23.64 -8.14 -3.06
C VAL A 128 -22.39 -9.00 -2.85
N ASP A 129 -21.59 -9.13 -3.90
CA ASP A 129 -20.26 -9.73 -3.76
C ASP A 129 -19.32 -8.77 -3.01
N VAL A 130 -18.44 -9.31 -2.18
CA VAL A 130 -17.41 -8.53 -1.45
C VAL A 130 -16.04 -9.04 -1.83
N LEU A 131 -15.24 -8.17 -2.43
CA LEU A 131 -13.94 -8.47 -3.02
C LEU A 131 -12.83 -7.68 -2.33
N LEU A 132 -11.66 -8.29 -2.26
CA LEU A 132 -10.41 -7.64 -1.89
C LEU A 132 -9.50 -7.59 -3.12
N VAL A 133 -9.00 -6.40 -3.45
CA VAL A 133 -7.98 -6.19 -4.50
C VAL A 133 -7.00 -5.12 -4.02
N ALA A 134 -5.96 -5.54 -3.30
CA ALA A 134 -5.02 -4.66 -2.59
C ALA A 134 -3.62 -4.66 -3.24
N PRO A 135 -3.26 -3.63 -4.04
CA PRO A 135 -1.90 -3.48 -4.57
C PRO A 135 -0.84 -3.33 -3.48
N ARG A 136 0.28 -4.04 -3.58
CA ARG A 136 1.44 -3.93 -2.67
C ARG A 136 2.45 -2.91 -3.17
N MET A 137 1.94 -1.75 -3.55
CA MET A 137 2.72 -0.69 -4.19
C MET A 137 1.92 0.61 -4.20
N ALA A 138 2.62 1.73 -4.02
CA ALA A 138 2.04 3.07 -4.17
C ALA A 138 1.46 3.28 -5.58
N GLY A 139 0.36 4.03 -5.68
CA GLY A 139 -0.38 4.22 -6.93
C GLY A 139 0.43 4.83 -8.08
N THR A 140 1.29 5.82 -7.81
CA THR A 140 2.18 6.36 -8.86
C THR A 140 3.11 5.29 -9.44
N ALA A 141 3.58 4.36 -8.61
CA ALA A 141 4.45 3.27 -9.04
C ALA A 141 3.66 2.17 -9.77
N THR A 142 2.44 1.84 -9.35
CA THR A 142 1.58 0.90 -10.09
C THR A 142 1.27 1.43 -11.50
N ARG A 143 0.97 2.73 -11.63
CA ARG A 143 0.73 3.38 -12.93
C ARG A 143 1.98 3.35 -13.82
N THR A 144 3.14 3.70 -13.26
CA THR A 144 4.42 3.72 -14.00
C THR A 144 4.74 2.33 -14.55
N ARG A 145 4.60 1.29 -13.71
CA ARG A 145 4.84 -0.10 -14.12
C ARG A 145 3.82 -0.56 -15.17
N TYR A 146 2.53 -0.23 -14.98
CA TYR A 146 1.50 -0.56 -15.94
C TYR A 146 1.81 -0.02 -17.34
N LEU A 147 2.20 1.25 -17.44
CA LEU A 147 2.58 1.90 -18.70
C LEU A 147 3.82 1.28 -19.34
N ALA A 148 4.76 0.79 -18.51
CA ALA A 148 5.93 0.05 -18.97
C ALA A 148 5.63 -1.42 -19.34
N GLY A 149 4.36 -1.85 -19.35
CA GLY A 149 3.98 -3.25 -19.60
C GLY A 149 4.35 -4.22 -18.47
N GLN A 150 4.76 -3.70 -17.31
CA GLN A 150 5.13 -4.48 -16.13
C GLN A 150 3.94 -4.67 -15.20
N GLY A 151 3.98 -5.72 -14.38
CA GLY A 151 3.04 -5.94 -13.29
C GLY A 151 3.57 -5.50 -11.93
N PHE A 152 2.73 -5.67 -10.91
CA PHE A 152 3.05 -5.44 -9.50
C PHE A 152 2.36 -6.51 -8.64
N TRP A 153 2.88 -6.73 -7.44
CA TRP A 153 2.27 -7.65 -6.49
C TRP A 153 0.97 -7.07 -5.93
N ALA A 154 -0.02 -7.92 -5.71
CA ALA A 154 -1.24 -7.58 -5.01
C ALA A 154 -1.68 -8.73 -4.09
N CYS A 155 -2.48 -8.43 -3.07
CA CYS A 155 -3.29 -9.41 -2.38
C CYS A 155 -4.72 -9.33 -2.90
N ILE A 156 -5.34 -10.47 -3.17
CA ILE A 156 -6.71 -10.55 -3.68
C ILE A 156 -7.52 -11.58 -2.90
N GLY A 157 -8.83 -11.39 -2.81
CA GLY A 157 -9.71 -12.30 -2.09
C GLY A 157 -11.19 -12.10 -2.40
N VAL A 158 -11.99 -13.12 -2.10
CA VAL A 158 -13.45 -13.04 -2.11
C VAL A 158 -13.94 -13.28 -0.68
N GLU A 159 -14.44 -12.23 -0.03
CA GLU A 159 -15.02 -12.30 1.32
C GLU A 159 -16.47 -12.80 1.28
N ALA A 160 -17.19 -12.47 0.20
CA ALA A 160 -18.53 -12.96 -0.04
C ALA A 160 -18.79 -13.13 -1.54
N ASP A 161 -19.25 -14.31 -1.93
CA ASP A 161 -19.85 -14.54 -3.25
C ASP A 161 -21.36 -14.68 -3.07
N ARG A 162 -22.13 -13.79 -3.71
CA ARG A 162 -23.59 -13.78 -3.70
C ARG A 162 -24.17 -13.96 -5.11
N SER A 163 -23.39 -13.60 -6.12
CA SER A 163 -23.80 -13.68 -7.52
C SER A 163 -23.30 -14.93 -8.25
N GLY A 164 -22.35 -15.67 -7.68
CA GLY A 164 -21.61 -16.74 -8.35
C GLY A 164 -20.55 -16.21 -9.34
N ARG A 165 -20.32 -14.89 -9.39
CA ARG A 165 -19.37 -14.22 -10.30
C ARG A 165 -18.23 -13.52 -9.55
N ALA A 166 -18.20 -13.56 -8.22
CA ALA A 166 -17.26 -12.81 -7.41
C ALA A 166 -15.79 -13.11 -7.79
N HIS A 167 -15.44 -14.39 -7.93
CA HIS A 167 -14.09 -14.81 -8.29
C HIS A 167 -13.66 -14.30 -9.68
N ARG A 168 -14.55 -14.39 -10.67
CA ARG A 168 -14.33 -13.85 -12.03
C ARG A 168 -14.10 -12.35 -11.99
N ARG A 169 -14.92 -11.62 -11.22
CA ARG A 169 -14.80 -10.16 -11.08
C ARG A 169 -13.50 -9.75 -10.38
N MET A 170 -13.14 -10.44 -9.30
CA MET A 170 -11.87 -10.22 -8.58
C MET A 170 -10.67 -10.37 -9.51
N LEU A 171 -10.58 -11.48 -10.25
CA LEU A 171 -9.47 -11.71 -11.19
C LEU A 171 -9.50 -10.73 -12.36
N GLY A 172 -10.69 -10.41 -12.89
CA GLY A 172 -10.86 -9.41 -13.94
C GLY A 172 -10.38 -8.02 -13.50
N LEU A 173 -10.69 -7.60 -12.27
CA LEU A 173 -10.21 -6.33 -11.72
C LEU A 173 -8.69 -6.35 -11.58
N ALA A 174 -8.12 -7.41 -10.98
CA ALA A 174 -6.68 -7.53 -10.78
C ALA A 174 -5.90 -7.54 -12.11
N ASP A 175 -6.42 -8.21 -13.13
CA ASP A 175 -5.83 -8.24 -14.47
C ASP A 175 -5.90 -6.86 -15.16
N ALA A 176 -7.08 -6.23 -15.14
CA ALA A 176 -7.27 -4.92 -15.76
C ALA A 176 -6.46 -3.81 -15.07
N LEU A 177 -6.16 -3.95 -13.77
CA LEU A 177 -5.23 -3.06 -13.06
C LEU A 177 -3.75 -3.31 -13.44
N GLY A 178 -3.44 -4.46 -14.05
CA GLY A 178 -2.11 -4.90 -14.45
C GLY A 178 -1.36 -5.73 -13.41
N ALA A 179 -1.95 -6.04 -12.26
CA ALA A 179 -1.29 -6.78 -11.17
C ALA A 179 -0.87 -8.19 -11.63
N LEU A 180 -1.75 -8.89 -12.34
CA LEU A 180 -1.54 -10.28 -12.75
C LEU A 180 -0.42 -10.49 -13.78
N ARG A 181 0.13 -9.42 -14.36
CA ARG A 181 1.38 -9.47 -15.15
C ARG A 181 2.59 -9.87 -14.28
N THR A 182 2.52 -9.63 -12.97
CA THR A 182 3.46 -10.19 -11.98
C THR A 182 2.82 -11.39 -11.30
N ALA A 183 1.95 -11.15 -10.31
CA ALA A 183 1.17 -12.16 -9.60
C ALA A 183 0.38 -11.51 -8.47
N ALA A 184 -0.67 -12.20 -8.01
CA ALA A 184 -1.43 -11.83 -6.82
C ALA A 184 -1.56 -13.01 -5.84
N LEU A 185 -1.46 -12.73 -4.55
CA LEU A 185 -1.61 -13.72 -3.47
C LEU A 185 -3.07 -13.75 -3.00
N GLU A 186 -3.64 -14.94 -2.86
CA GLU A 186 -4.95 -15.09 -2.24
C GLU A 186 -4.88 -14.88 -0.73
N MET A 187 -5.67 -13.94 -0.21
CA MET A 187 -5.76 -13.62 1.22
C MET A 187 -7.17 -13.18 1.61
N THR A 188 -7.54 -13.41 2.87
CA THR A 188 -8.71 -12.73 3.45
C THR A 188 -8.35 -11.30 3.83
N ALA A 189 -9.34 -10.43 3.94
CA ALA A 189 -9.19 -9.05 4.43
C ALA A 189 -8.53 -8.98 5.81
N ALA A 190 -8.84 -9.94 6.70
CA ALA A 190 -8.20 -10.02 8.02
C ALA A 190 -6.70 -10.36 7.94
N MET A 191 -6.30 -11.27 7.06
CA MET A 191 -4.88 -11.62 6.87
C MET A 191 -4.11 -10.49 6.20
N GLU A 192 -4.72 -9.89 5.18
CA GLU A 192 -4.24 -8.72 4.45
C GLU A 192 -3.93 -7.56 5.41
N SER A 193 -4.91 -7.16 6.21
CA SER A 193 -4.81 -6.01 7.12
C SER A 193 -3.78 -6.27 8.21
N ALA A 194 -3.76 -7.49 8.78
CA ALA A 194 -2.77 -7.86 9.77
C ALA A 194 -1.35 -7.86 9.19
N LEU A 195 -1.15 -8.34 7.96
CA LEU A 195 0.16 -8.35 7.30
C LEU A 195 0.67 -6.92 7.05
N ASP A 196 -0.18 -6.08 6.46
CA ASP A 196 0.16 -4.72 6.03
C ASP A 196 0.54 -3.88 7.26
N LEU A 197 -0.38 -3.78 8.24
CA LEU A 197 -0.15 -3.03 9.47
C LEU A 197 1.03 -3.58 10.28
N PHE A 198 1.23 -4.91 10.31
CA PHE A 198 2.32 -5.49 11.07
C PHE A 198 3.67 -5.07 10.50
N VAL A 199 3.86 -5.11 9.19
CA VAL A 199 5.11 -4.69 8.55
C VAL A 199 5.32 -3.18 8.73
N GLU A 200 4.28 -2.39 8.52
CA GLU A 200 4.32 -0.93 8.66
C GLU A 200 4.57 -0.45 10.10
N GLN A 201 4.17 -1.22 11.12
CA GLN A 201 4.36 -0.86 12.53
C GLN A 201 5.56 -1.55 13.20
N THR A 202 6.29 -2.39 12.46
CA THR A 202 7.50 -3.07 12.96
C THR A 202 8.75 -2.66 12.18
N ILE A 203 8.86 -3.13 10.93
CA ILE A 203 10.06 -2.96 10.11
C ILE A 203 10.28 -1.49 9.75
N GLY A 204 9.22 -0.76 9.36
CA GLY A 204 9.31 0.65 8.98
C GLY A 204 9.88 1.53 10.12
N PRO A 205 9.23 1.57 11.29
CA PRO A 205 9.70 2.36 12.44
C PRO A 205 11.07 1.93 12.94
N LEU A 206 11.39 0.64 12.91
CA LEU A 206 12.70 0.13 13.31
C LEU A 206 13.80 0.68 12.38
N LEU A 207 13.61 0.57 11.06
CA LEU A 207 14.56 1.06 10.07
C LEU A 207 14.73 2.58 10.15
N GLY A 208 13.61 3.33 10.21
CA GLY A 208 13.65 4.79 10.32
C GLY A 208 14.36 5.26 11.60
N THR A 209 14.07 4.62 12.74
CA THR A 209 14.72 4.94 14.01
C THR A 209 16.22 4.63 13.96
N ALA A 210 16.61 3.47 13.40
CA ALA A 210 18.02 3.11 13.27
C ALA A 210 18.79 4.10 12.40
N LEU A 211 18.20 4.56 11.29
CA LEU A 211 18.78 5.58 10.41
C LEU A 211 19.00 6.90 11.15
N MET A 212 17.98 7.40 11.85
CA MET A 212 18.09 8.67 12.60
C MET A 212 19.17 8.59 13.68
N ILE A 213 19.19 7.50 14.46
CA ILE A 213 20.21 7.31 15.51
C ILE A 213 21.61 7.20 14.92
N ALA A 214 21.79 6.41 13.85
CA ALA A 214 23.09 6.25 13.19
C ALA A 214 23.60 7.58 12.63
N PHE A 215 22.70 8.41 12.08
CA PHE A 215 23.04 9.73 11.58
C PHE A 215 23.53 10.64 12.71
N ASP A 216 22.79 10.72 13.82
CA ASP A 216 23.20 11.57 14.95
C ASP A 216 24.53 11.13 15.56
N VAL A 217 24.72 9.83 15.79
CA VAL A 217 25.98 9.28 16.30
C VAL A 217 27.15 9.59 15.37
N GLY A 218 26.98 9.39 14.05
CA GLY A 218 28.02 9.68 13.07
C GLY A 218 28.37 11.17 13.01
N ARG A 219 27.35 12.03 13.03
CA ARG A 219 27.50 13.48 13.04
C ARG A 219 28.24 13.95 14.30
N GLU A 220 27.87 13.44 15.47
CA GLU A 220 28.52 13.75 16.75
C GLU A 220 29.97 13.29 16.81
N ALA A 221 30.30 12.19 16.11
CA ALA A 221 31.66 11.73 15.91
C ALA A 221 32.47 12.56 14.88
N GLY A 222 31.84 13.56 14.24
CA GLY A 222 32.48 14.46 13.27
C GLY A 222 32.46 13.98 11.82
N ILE A 223 31.68 12.95 11.48
CA ILE A 223 31.46 12.55 10.09
C ILE A 223 30.59 13.63 9.41
N PRO A 224 30.98 14.16 8.23
CA PRO A 224 30.18 15.14 7.52
C PRO A 224 28.73 14.64 7.29
N PRO A 225 27.70 15.43 7.65
CA PRO A 225 26.29 15.06 7.45
C PRO A 225 25.96 14.64 6.02
N GLU A 226 26.53 15.33 5.02
CA GLU A 226 26.33 15.03 3.60
C GLU A 226 26.89 13.65 3.25
N ALA A 227 28.03 13.27 3.83
CA ALA A 227 28.61 11.95 3.64
C ALA A 227 27.74 10.86 4.27
N LEU A 228 27.12 11.13 5.43
CA LEU A 228 26.21 10.19 6.08
C LEU A 228 24.96 9.91 5.24
N VAL A 229 24.24 10.96 4.80
CA VAL A 229 23.03 10.75 3.96
C VAL A 229 23.37 10.15 2.59
N MET A 230 24.55 10.47 2.05
CA MET A 230 25.05 9.88 0.80
C MET A 230 25.28 8.38 0.95
N GLU A 231 26.06 7.97 1.96
CA GLU A 231 26.41 6.57 2.23
C GLU A 231 25.19 5.75 2.64
N MET A 232 24.31 6.32 3.46
CA MET A 232 23.11 5.61 3.89
C MET A 232 22.14 5.44 2.72
N TYR A 233 21.76 6.58 2.15
CA TYR A 233 20.64 6.76 1.23
C TYR A 233 20.89 6.96 -0.25
N MET A 234 21.53 8.11 -0.48
CA MET A 234 21.34 8.89 -1.69
C MET A 234 22.23 8.39 -2.82
N SER A 235 23.26 7.59 -2.52
CA SER A 235 24.06 6.89 -3.52
C SER A 235 23.26 5.83 -4.29
N GLY A 236 22.16 5.34 -3.72
CA GLY A 236 21.40 4.19 -4.23
C GLY A 236 22.02 2.83 -3.90
N GLU A 237 23.17 2.79 -3.21
CA GLU A 237 23.83 1.51 -2.87
C GLU A 237 22.94 0.65 -1.97
N MET A 238 22.33 1.23 -0.93
CA MET A 238 21.35 0.50 -0.10
C MET A 238 20.13 0.02 -0.91
N GLU A 239 19.68 0.76 -1.92
CA GLU A 239 18.58 0.30 -2.80
C GLU A 239 18.97 -0.99 -3.54
N THR A 240 20.24 -1.11 -3.98
CA THR A 240 20.72 -2.32 -4.65
C THR A 240 20.69 -3.55 -3.74
N VAL A 241 20.88 -3.38 -2.43
CA VAL A 241 20.76 -4.46 -1.44
C VAL A 241 19.32 -4.98 -1.38
N PHE A 242 18.33 -4.07 -1.29
CA PHE A 242 16.92 -4.46 -1.32
C PHE A 242 16.49 -5.03 -2.67
N ALA A 243 17.04 -4.52 -3.78
CA ALA A 243 16.86 -5.11 -5.09
C ALA A 243 17.42 -6.56 -5.14
N GLY A 244 18.58 -6.79 -4.52
CA GLY A 244 19.19 -8.10 -4.34
C GLY A 244 18.31 -9.06 -3.54
N PHE A 245 17.67 -8.61 -2.44
CA PHE A 245 16.70 -9.43 -1.70
C PHE A 245 15.58 -9.94 -2.60
N ARG A 246 15.09 -9.09 -3.51
CA ARG A 246 14.03 -9.43 -4.45
C ARG A 246 14.48 -10.40 -5.54
N THR A 247 15.72 -10.31 -6.03
CA THR A 247 16.19 -11.11 -7.19
C THR A 247 16.97 -12.36 -6.80
N ALA A 248 17.79 -12.30 -5.75
CA ALA A 248 18.63 -13.39 -5.27
C ALA A 248 18.07 -14.08 -4.02
N GLY A 249 17.19 -13.40 -3.28
CA GLY A 249 16.63 -13.85 -2.00
C GLY A 249 17.33 -13.21 -0.80
N PHE A 250 16.60 -13.06 0.31
CA PHE A 250 17.02 -12.27 1.48
C PHE A 250 18.41 -12.63 2.02
N LEU A 251 18.67 -13.91 2.30
CA LEU A 251 19.96 -14.34 2.84
C LEU A 251 21.07 -14.34 1.77
N ARG A 252 20.73 -14.73 0.54
CA ARG A 252 21.73 -14.91 -0.52
C ARG A 252 22.23 -13.59 -1.10
N ALA A 253 21.43 -12.53 -1.06
CA ALA A 253 21.89 -11.20 -1.48
C ALA A 253 23.10 -10.70 -0.66
N SER A 254 23.33 -11.27 0.54
CA SER A 254 24.52 -10.96 1.33
C SER A 254 25.82 -11.53 0.72
N GLU A 255 25.74 -12.50 -0.19
CA GLU A 255 26.90 -13.07 -0.91
C GLU A 255 27.55 -12.08 -1.87
N ASP A 256 26.82 -11.05 -2.31
CA ASP A 256 27.30 -10.03 -3.25
C ASP A 256 28.21 -8.98 -2.57
N HIS A 257 28.37 -9.04 -1.25
CA HIS A 257 29.15 -8.08 -0.46
C HIS A 257 30.60 -8.56 -0.24
N GLY A 258 31.53 -7.60 -0.10
CA GLY A 258 32.92 -7.90 0.26
C GLY A 258 33.06 -8.56 1.64
N PRO A 259 34.12 -9.35 1.90
CA PRO A 259 34.29 -10.08 3.16
C PRO A 259 34.19 -9.21 4.43
N THR A 260 34.66 -7.97 4.37
CA THR A 260 34.56 -7.02 5.49
C THR A 260 33.11 -6.67 5.83
N ALA A 261 32.27 -6.43 4.81
CA ALA A 261 30.86 -6.10 5.00
C ALA A 261 30.08 -7.31 5.54
N ILE A 262 30.34 -8.51 5.03
CA ILE A 262 29.72 -9.76 5.54
C ILE A 262 30.12 -9.98 7.00
N PHE A 263 31.41 -9.90 7.33
CA PHE A 263 31.91 -10.11 8.69
C PHE A 263 31.37 -9.05 9.66
N GLY A 264 31.43 -7.77 9.27
CA GLY A 264 30.89 -6.66 10.06
C GLY A 264 29.38 -6.79 10.28
N GLY A 265 28.61 -7.04 9.22
CA GLY A 265 27.17 -7.23 9.30
C GLY A 265 26.77 -8.41 10.18
N LEU A 266 27.41 -9.57 10.00
CA LEU A 266 27.10 -10.76 10.79
C LEU A 266 27.43 -10.60 12.26
N THR A 267 28.60 -10.02 12.59
CA THR A 267 29.01 -9.82 13.98
C THR A 267 28.06 -8.88 14.72
N ARG A 268 27.62 -7.78 14.07
CA ARG A 268 26.61 -6.88 14.64
C ARG A 268 25.22 -7.52 14.72
N ALA A 269 24.84 -8.34 13.74
CA ALA A 269 23.55 -9.05 13.77
C ALA A 269 23.45 -10.11 14.90
N ILE A 270 24.59 -10.59 15.42
CA ILE A 270 24.64 -11.47 16.59
C ILE A 270 24.41 -10.69 17.89
N GLU A 271 24.80 -9.40 17.94
CA GLU A 271 24.65 -8.54 19.11
C GLU A 271 23.20 -8.03 19.31
N ILE A 272 22.35 -8.12 18.28
CA ILE A 272 20.93 -7.71 18.37
C ILE A 272 20.18 -8.64 19.33
N ASP A 273 19.49 -8.08 20.33
CA ASP A 273 18.58 -8.82 21.19
C ASP A 273 17.34 -9.29 20.40
N ARG A 274 17.37 -10.57 20.00
CA ARG A 274 16.32 -11.18 19.20
C ARG A 274 15.05 -11.41 19.99
N GLU A 275 15.14 -11.68 21.29
CA GLU A 275 13.97 -12.02 22.10
C GLU A 275 13.21 -10.75 22.50
N GLU A 276 13.92 -9.68 22.82
CA GLU A 276 13.29 -8.37 23.05
C GLU A 276 12.55 -7.91 21.78
N MET A 277 13.21 -7.97 20.63
CA MET A 277 12.60 -7.59 19.34
C MET A 277 11.39 -8.48 19.00
N ALA A 278 11.50 -9.80 19.18
CA ALA A 278 10.39 -10.72 18.96
C ALA A 278 9.20 -10.43 19.89
N THR A 279 9.47 -10.13 21.16
CA THR A 279 8.44 -9.76 22.14
C THR A 279 7.72 -8.48 21.73
N ARG A 280 8.45 -7.47 21.28
CA ARG A 280 7.86 -6.22 20.78
C ARG A 280 6.98 -6.47 19.55
N PHE A 281 7.44 -7.26 18.60
CA PHE A 281 6.69 -7.58 17.38
C PHE A 281 5.42 -8.39 17.70
N ARG A 282 5.48 -9.37 18.59
CA ARG A 282 4.29 -10.12 19.04
C ARG A 282 3.23 -9.17 19.63
N ARG A 283 3.65 -8.23 20.48
CA ARG A 283 2.72 -7.23 21.06
C ARG A 283 2.05 -6.37 20.00
N VAL A 284 2.80 -5.92 18.98
CA VAL A 284 2.24 -5.16 17.86
C VAL A 284 1.22 -5.99 17.09
N LEU A 285 1.53 -7.26 16.79
CA LEU A 285 0.62 -8.15 16.08
C LEU A 285 -0.67 -8.41 16.89
N ASP A 286 -0.56 -8.61 18.20
CA ASP A 286 -1.72 -8.83 19.09
C ASP A 286 -2.60 -7.57 19.18
N ASP A 287 -1.99 -6.39 19.24
CA ASP A 287 -2.68 -5.10 19.26
C ASP A 287 -3.44 -4.82 17.94
N ILE A 288 -2.85 -5.23 16.80
CA ILE A 288 -3.52 -5.19 15.49
C ILE A 288 -4.66 -6.20 15.44
N ARG A 289 -4.39 -7.48 15.74
CA ARG A 289 -5.39 -8.57 15.60
C ARG A 289 -6.57 -8.45 16.55
N SER A 290 -6.37 -7.83 17.72
CA SER A 290 -7.46 -7.56 18.67
C SER A 290 -8.36 -6.40 18.24
N GLY A 291 -7.98 -5.62 17.22
CA GLY A 291 -8.70 -4.41 16.80
C GLY A 291 -8.38 -3.17 17.63
N ALA A 292 -7.56 -3.29 18.68
CA ALA A 292 -7.21 -2.18 19.57
C ALA A 292 -6.51 -1.03 18.84
N PHE A 293 -5.64 -1.33 17.86
CA PHE A 293 -5.08 -0.31 16.98
C PHE A 293 -6.17 0.44 16.20
N ALA A 294 -7.10 -0.31 15.58
CA ALA A 294 -8.15 0.27 14.76
C ALA A 294 -9.09 1.17 15.56
N GLU A 295 -9.48 0.75 16.76
CA GLU A 295 -10.28 1.56 17.67
C GLU A 295 -9.60 2.89 18.02
N ARG A 296 -8.29 2.85 18.34
CA ARG A 296 -7.52 4.06 18.65
C ARG A 296 -7.40 4.98 17.44
N PHE A 297 -7.16 4.44 16.24
CA PHE A 297 -7.05 5.26 15.03
C PHE A 297 -8.39 5.91 14.64
N GLN A 298 -9.50 5.20 14.80
CA GLN A 298 -10.84 5.78 14.61
C GLN A 298 -11.16 6.87 15.65
N ALA A 299 -10.71 6.70 16.90
CA ALA A 299 -10.84 7.74 17.93
C ALA A 299 -9.99 8.98 17.61
N GLU A 300 -8.77 8.79 17.12
CA GLU A 300 -7.86 9.84 16.67
C GLU A 300 -8.47 10.66 15.52
N ALA A 301 -9.07 9.99 14.51
CA ALA A 301 -9.76 10.65 13.42
C ALA A 301 -10.95 11.49 13.92
N ARG A 302 -11.79 10.95 14.81
CA ARG A 302 -12.91 11.69 15.44
C ARG A 302 -12.44 12.89 16.26
N ALA A 303 -11.24 12.84 16.82
CA ALA A 303 -10.62 13.93 17.56
C ALA A 303 -9.96 14.99 16.65
N GLY A 304 -9.98 14.81 15.33
CA GLY A 304 -9.36 15.73 14.38
C GLY A 304 -7.84 15.56 14.26
N TYR A 305 -7.32 14.35 14.45
CA TYR A 305 -5.92 13.98 14.17
C TYR A 305 -4.83 14.72 14.97
N PRO A 306 -4.94 14.91 16.30
CA PRO A 306 -3.91 15.61 17.07
C PRO A 306 -2.50 14.96 17.00
N LEU A 307 -2.40 13.64 17.19
CA LEU A 307 -1.14 12.89 17.12
C LEU A 307 -0.62 12.80 15.68
N LEU A 308 -1.50 12.58 14.71
CA LEU A 308 -1.08 12.54 13.30
C LEU A 308 -0.58 13.93 12.84
N SER A 309 -1.23 15.01 13.25
CA SER A 309 -0.77 16.38 12.98
C SER A 309 0.59 16.64 13.63
N MET A 310 0.81 16.17 14.86
CA MET A 310 2.11 16.27 15.54
C MET A 310 3.18 15.47 14.79
N ALA A 311 2.88 14.24 14.38
CA ALA A 311 3.81 13.41 13.62
C ALA A 311 4.16 14.06 12.27
N GLN A 312 3.18 14.61 11.55
CA GLN A 312 3.41 15.34 10.31
C GLN A 312 4.28 16.59 10.51
N ALA A 313 4.05 17.34 11.60
CA ALA A 313 4.87 18.50 11.94
C ALA A 313 6.33 18.10 12.25
N LEU A 314 6.55 16.97 12.93
CA LEU A 314 7.89 16.44 13.16
C LEU A 314 8.57 15.99 11.87
N LEU A 315 7.84 15.30 10.98
CA LEU A 315 8.38 14.79 9.71
C LEU A 315 8.70 15.91 8.71
N ARG A 316 7.96 17.03 8.74
CA ARG A 316 8.21 18.21 7.91
C ARG A 316 9.10 19.25 8.60
N GLY A 317 9.48 19.01 9.85
CA GLY A 317 10.32 19.90 10.62
C GLY A 317 11.72 19.98 10.04
N ALA A 318 12.40 21.12 10.24
CA ALA A 318 13.81 21.21 9.93
C ALA A 318 14.61 20.18 10.75
N SER A 319 15.48 19.45 10.08
CA SER A 319 16.35 18.46 10.70
C SER A 319 17.74 18.51 10.08
N HIS A 320 18.76 18.11 10.85
CA HIS A 320 20.12 18.00 10.32
C HIS A 320 20.21 17.04 9.12
N ILE A 321 19.32 16.05 9.05
CA ILE A 321 19.21 15.11 7.92
C ILE A 321 18.71 15.87 6.68
N THR A 322 17.54 16.51 6.77
CA THR A 322 16.93 17.25 5.65
C THR A 322 17.85 18.36 5.14
N ASP A 323 18.54 19.06 6.05
CA ASP A 323 19.50 20.08 5.67
C ASP A 323 20.71 19.49 4.92
N ALA A 324 21.20 18.32 5.34
CA ALA A 324 22.30 17.63 4.67
C ALA A 324 21.89 17.14 3.27
N GLU A 325 20.68 16.60 3.13
CA GLU A 325 20.12 16.20 1.83
C GLU A 325 20.04 17.38 0.87
N ALA A 326 19.49 18.52 1.33
CA ALA A 326 19.34 19.72 0.52
C ALA A 326 20.71 20.28 0.08
N ARG A 327 21.69 20.35 1.00
CA ARG A 327 23.06 20.79 0.68
C ARG A 327 23.73 19.85 -0.32
N LEU A 328 23.58 18.54 -0.14
CA LEU A 328 24.16 17.55 -1.05
C LEU A 328 23.54 17.66 -2.45
N ARG A 329 22.21 17.77 -2.56
CA ARG A 329 21.54 17.95 -3.87
C ARG A 329 22.02 19.20 -4.58
N CYS A 330 22.05 20.33 -3.87
CA CYS A 330 22.51 21.60 -4.41
C CYS A 330 23.96 21.50 -4.91
N THR A 331 24.86 20.94 -4.10
CA THR A 331 26.29 20.83 -4.44
C THR A 331 26.53 19.85 -5.60
N ALA A 332 25.74 18.78 -5.70
CA ALA A 332 25.87 17.76 -6.74
C ALA A 332 25.04 18.05 -8.01
N GLY A 333 24.26 19.14 -8.05
CA GLY A 333 23.38 19.47 -9.17
C GLY A 333 22.22 18.49 -9.37
N LEU A 334 21.77 17.83 -8.30
CA LEU A 334 20.61 16.92 -8.33
C LEU A 334 19.30 17.71 -8.26
N PRO A 335 18.22 17.21 -8.89
CA PRO A 335 16.93 17.88 -8.84
C PRO A 335 16.37 17.91 -7.42
N ASP A 336 15.66 19.00 -7.12
CA ASP A 336 14.86 19.12 -5.93
C ASP A 336 13.76 18.04 -5.90
N PRO A 337 13.30 17.65 -4.70
CA PRO A 337 12.19 16.72 -4.61
C PRO A 337 10.96 17.31 -5.29
N PRO A 338 10.12 16.48 -5.94
CA PRO A 338 8.85 16.94 -6.49
C PRO A 338 8.03 17.70 -5.47
N ALA A 339 7.40 18.82 -5.87
CA ALA A 339 6.65 19.69 -4.97
C ALA A 339 5.42 18.99 -4.31
N ASP A 340 4.94 17.89 -4.88
CA ASP A 340 3.89 17.04 -4.30
C ASP A 340 4.39 16.06 -3.24
N ARG A 341 5.71 16.02 -2.98
CA ARG A 341 6.38 15.16 -2.00
C ARG A 341 7.04 15.91 -0.84
N VAL A 342 6.93 17.24 -0.81
CA VAL A 342 7.50 18.14 0.21
C VAL A 342 6.38 18.76 1.05
#